data_AF-A0A223V3Q7-F1
#
_entry.id   AF-A0A223V3Q7-F1
#
_cell.length_a   1.000
_cell.length_b   1.000
_cell.length_c   1.000
_cell.angle_alpha   90.00
_cell.angle_beta   90.00
_cell.angle_gamma   90.00
#
_symmetry.space_group_name_H-M   'P 1'
#
loop_
_entity.id
_entity.type
_entity.pdbx_description
1 polymer ?
#
loop_
_entity_poly.entity_id
_entity_poly.type
_entity_poly.pdbx_seq_one_letter_code
_entity_poly.pdbx_strand_id
1 'polypeptide(L)'
;MKENLNLWANFKSRLFHKNWIPLFAILVCNALYSQIEKDSVEIIRLLEKEGLTWRLGNKEKHAECWEATPNGIMAMSTADGNLINIPIEMVINPSPNMIGNGGFAFHFNHKMHIGEHTAWVGHDEVSVDTQGKETLSYEVRFLEKFNDDWKLVGQSMHFYNHPPENKIDTTSYIQTVDIETGRIETVLRINEHFEAPNWHPDGYLIVNSKGKLYTLDLKTKELDLLDTGFADQCNNDHGISPDNKWLAISHNDKDNPSSKSGKSAIFIMPIKGGKPKRITANVPSYWHGWSPNGNTLAYCAERNGNYDVYTIGVNGGKEKRLTTTEGLDDGPEYSPDGKYICFNSYRTGHMQIWRMNANGKRPEQLTFDENSNWFPHPSPDGKWIVYIAYTSDQKQSHLFGKQVKLRLMDVETKEIRDITPVFFGGQGTINVPSWSPDSKKLAFVSYSVN
;
A
#
# COMPACT_ATOMS: atom_id res chain seq x y z
N MET A 1 -63.38 -52.41 12.20
CA MET A 1 -62.48 -53.15 13.10
C MET A 1 -61.93 -52.12 14.07
N LYS A 2 -62.69 -51.76 15.12
CA LYS A 2 -62.57 -52.26 16.52
C LYS A 2 -61.16 -51.97 17.07
N GLU A 3 -60.93 -51.17 18.12
CA GLU A 3 -61.73 -50.83 19.31
C GLU A 3 -61.08 -49.65 20.08
N ASN A 4 -61.92 -48.82 20.74
CA ASN A 4 -61.77 -48.19 22.08
C ASN A 4 -60.58 -47.21 22.35
N LEU A 5 -60.72 -46.05 23.01
CA LEU A 5 -61.56 -45.62 24.13
C LEU A 5 -61.74 -44.08 24.18
N ASN A 6 -62.93 -43.64 24.62
CA ASN A 6 -63.15 -42.37 25.32
C ASN A 6 -63.04 -42.61 26.83
N LEU A 7 -62.44 -41.68 27.60
CA LEU A 7 -62.95 -41.09 28.88
C LEU A 7 -61.87 -40.32 29.67
N TRP A 8 -62.05 -39.00 29.75
CA TRP A 8 -62.02 -38.11 30.93
C TRP A 8 -60.83 -38.08 31.94
N ALA A 9 -60.19 -36.89 31.98
CA ALA A 9 -59.86 -36.02 33.12
C ALA A 9 -59.22 -36.54 34.44
N ASN A 10 -58.08 -35.89 34.75
CA ASN A 10 -57.50 -35.53 36.07
C ASN A 10 -56.97 -36.62 37.02
N PHE A 11 -55.63 -36.72 37.16
CA PHE A 11 -54.95 -36.46 38.45
C PHE A 11 -53.40 -36.42 38.33
N LYS A 12 -52.83 -35.27 38.74
CA LYS A 12 -51.52 -35.00 39.37
C LYS A 12 -50.31 -35.94 39.18
N SER A 13 -49.23 -35.26 38.74
CA SER A 13 -47.88 -35.23 39.31
C SER A 13 -46.75 -36.01 38.62
N ARG A 14 -45.63 -35.29 38.49
CA ARG A 14 -44.25 -35.70 38.19
C ARG A 14 -43.93 -36.01 36.73
N LEU A 15 -43.50 -34.97 36.00
CA LEU A 15 -42.29 -34.99 35.17
C LEU A 15 -41.98 -33.58 34.65
N PHE A 16 -41.52 -32.71 35.56
CA PHE A 16 -40.76 -31.51 35.17
C PHE A 16 -39.29 -31.85 35.33
N HIS A 17 -38.60 -32.11 34.21
CA HIS A 17 -37.20 -31.72 34.08
C HIS A 17 -36.74 -31.73 32.62
N LYS A 18 -36.02 -30.65 32.30
CA LYS A 18 -35.04 -30.47 31.20
C LYS A 18 -35.60 -30.20 29.81
N ASN A 19 -35.72 -28.91 29.51
CA ASN A 19 -34.85 -28.23 28.54
C ASN A 19 -35.26 -26.75 28.45
N TRP A 20 -34.81 -25.97 29.43
CA TRP A 20 -34.75 -24.52 29.31
C TRP A 20 -33.26 -24.17 29.27
N ILE A 21 -32.71 -24.01 28.06
CA ILE A 21 -31.54 -23.14 27.93
C ILE A 21 -32.10 -21.73 28.10
N PRO A 22 -31.76 -21.00 29.18
CA PRO A 22 -32.38 -19.69 29.39
C PRO A 22 -31.85 -18.74 28.33
N LEU A 23 -32.72 -17.90 27.76
CA LEU A 23 -32.34 -16.79 26.86
C LEU A 23 -31.13 -15.98 27.38
N PHE A 24 -30.96 -15.94 28.70
CA PHE A 24 -29.83 -15.33 29.39
C PHE A 24 -28.47 -15.98 29.06
N ALA A 25 -28.41 -17.31 28.94
CA ALA A 25 -27.18 -18.00 28.53
C ALA A 25 -26.81 -17.68 27.07
N ILE A 26 -27.81 -17.55 26.19
CA ILE A 26 -27.60 -17.17 24.78
C ILE A 26 -27.13 -15.71 24.67
N LEU A 27 -27.72 -14.79 25.45
CA LEU A 27 -27.30 -13.38 25.49
C LEU A 27 -25.89 -13.21 26.07
N VAL A 28 -25.54 -13.93 27.15
CA VAL A 28 -24.20 -13.92 27.73
C VAL A 28 -23.17 -14.54 26.79
N CYS A 29 -23.50 -15.63 26.10
CA CYS A 29 -22.63 -16.22 25.07
C CYS A 29 -22.41 -15.27 23.89
N ASN A 30 -23.43 -14.56 23.43
CA ASN A 30 -23.29 -13.58 22.35
C ASN A 30 -22.47 -12.34 22.79
N ALA A 31 -22.65 -11.87 24.02
CA ALA A 31 -21.86 -10.76 24.57
C ALA A 31 -20.38 -11.14 24.75
N LEU A 32 -20.10 -12.34 25.26
CA LEU A 32 -18.73 -12.87 25.38
C LEU A 32 -18.08 -13.07 24.00
N TYR A 33 -18.82 -13.63 23.04
CA TYR A 33 -18.34 -13.81 21.66
C TYR A 33 -18.02 -12.46 20.99
N SER A 34 -18.92 -11.49 21.14
CA SER A 34 -18.70 -10.12 20.64
C SER A 34 -17.52 -9.43 21.31
N GLN A 35 -17.28 -9.68 22.60
CA GLN A 35 -16.11 -9.13 23.30
C GLN A 35 -14.82 -9.78 22.83
N ILE A 36 -14.79 -11.10 22.60
CA ILE A 36 -13.63 -11.82 22.06
C ILE A 36 -13.29 -11.32 20.66
N GLU A 37 -14.29 -11.09 19.79
CA GLU A 37 -14.07 -10.49 18.48
C GLU A 37 -13.46 -9.09 18.59
N LYS A 38 -14.01 -8.24 19.46
CA LYS A 38 -13.47 -6.90 19.71
C LYS A 38 -12.02 -6.94 20.20
N ASP A 39 -11.74 -7.75 21.23
CA ASP A 39 -10.42 -7.92 21.81
C ASP A 39 -9.43 -8.46 20.77
N SER A 40 -9.86 -9.39 19.90
CA SER A 40 -9.00 -9.92 18.82
C SER A 40 -8.53 -8.84 17.84
N VAL A 41 -9.41 -7.90 17.49
CA VAL A 41 -9.10 -6.78 16.61
C VAL A 41 -8.15 -5.79 17.31
N GLU A 42 -8.38 -5.52 18.59
CA GLU A 42 -7.52 -4.64 19.39
C GLU A 42 -6.11 -5.21 19.57
N ILE A 43 -5.99 -6.50 19.84
CA ILE A 43 -4.69 -7.19 19.95
C ILE A 43 -3.93 -7.11 18.62
N ILE A 44 -4.57 -7.43 17.49
CA ILE A 44 -3.90 -7.33 16.18
C ILE A 44 -3.45 -5.89 15.91
N ARG A 45 -4.28 -4.89 16.20
CA ARG A 45 -3.91 -3.47 16.05
C ARG A 45 -2.73 -3.07 16.94
N LEU A 46 -2.64 -3.62 18.15
CA LEU A 46 -1.51 -3.39 19.03
C LEU A 46 -0.21 -3.94 18.42
N LEU A 47 -0.24 -5.15 17.85
CA LEU A 47 0.92 -5.74 17.17
C LEU A 47 1.36 -4.88 15.97
N GLU A 48 0.41 -4.44 15.14
CA GLU A 48 0.70 -3.57 14.00
C GLU A 48 1.28 -2.22 14.45
N LYS A 49 0.73 -1.63 15.53
CA LYS A 49 1.26 -0.39 16.12
C LYS A 49 2.69 -0.59 16.63
N GLU A 50 2.94 -1.68 17.35
CA GLU A 50 4.27 -2.00 17.90
C GLU A 50 5.31 -2.14 16.78
N GLY A 51 4.98 -2.92 15.74
CA GLY A 51 5.87 -3.15 14.61
C GLY A 51 6.10 -1.90 13.75
N LEU A 52 5.07 -1.05 13.58
CA LEU A 52 5.19 0.21 12.85
C LEU A 52 6.04 1.22 13.61
N THR A 53 5.78 1.41 14.91
CA THR A 53 6.52 2.37 15.75
C THR A 53 7.99 1.98 15.90
N TRP A 54 8.29 0.67 15.95
CA TRP A 54 9.66 0.15 15.88
C TRP A 54 10.36 0.59 14.59
N ARG A 55 9.70 0.42 13.43
CA ARG A 55 10.28 0.74 12.11
C ARG A 55 10.40 2.24 11.84
N LEU A 56 9.54 3.03 12.47
CA LEU A 56 9.66 4.50 12.50
C LEU A 56 10.78 5.00 13.43
N GLY A 57 11.43 4.13 14.20
CA GLY A 57 12.40 4.55 15.21
C GLY A 57 11.78 5.33 16.38
N ASN A 58 10.44 5.26 16.54
CA ASN A 58 9.72 6.03 17.54
C ASN A 58 9.69 5.27 18.87
N LYS A 59 10.75 5.43 19.67
CA LYS A 59 10.92 4.76 20.95
C LYS A 59 9.76 4.98 21.93
N GLU A 60 9.27 6.22 22.02
CA GLU A 60 8.22 6.59 22.96
C GLU A 60 6.92 5.86 22.61
N LYS A 61 6.47 5.94 21.35
CA LYS A 61 5.24 5.25 20.91
C LYS A 61 5.38 3.72 20.88
N HIS A 62 6.60 3.21 20.67
CA HIS A 62 6.89 1.79 20.77
C HIS A 62 6.75 1.31 22.22
N ALA A 63 7.37 2.02 23.17
CA ALA A 63 7.29 1.72 24.59
C ALA A 63 5.85 1.69 25.12
N GLU A 64 4.96 2.57 24.62
CA GLU A 64 3.53 2.56 24.95
C GLU A 64 2.82 1.23 24.65
N CYS A 65 3.35 0.39 23.77
CA CYS A 65 2.74 -0.90 23.42
C CYS A 65 3.03 -1.99 24.46
N TRP A 66 3.97 -1.74 25.36
CA TRP A 66 4.51 -2.72 26.30
C TRP A 66 4.24 -2.34 27.75
N GLU A 67 4.24 -3.34 28.64
CA GLU A 67 4.25 -3.16 30.08
C GLU A 67 5.26 -4.14 30.70
N ALA A 68 6.14 -3.65 31.57
CA ALA A 68 7.12 -4.51 32.22
C ALA A 68 6.48 -5.28 33.38
N THR A 69 6.52 -6.61 33.33
CA THR A 69 6.04 -7.46 34.42
C THR A 69 7.17 -8.32 34.97
N PRO A 70 7.15 -8.73 36.26
CA PRO A 70 8.20 -9.57 36.85
C PRO A 70 8.42 -10.92 36.14
N ASN A 71 7.42 -11.38 35.39
CA ASN A 71 7.44 -12.64 34.64
C ASN A 71 7.54 -12.42 33.13
N GLY A 72 7.78 -11.18 32.68
CA GLY A 72 7.91 -10.86 31.27
C GLY A 72 9.14 -11.52 30.67
N ILE A 73 8.95 -12.36 29.65
CA ILE A 73 10.02 -13.09 28.98
C ILE A 73 10.10 -12.62 27.52
N MET A 74 11.30 -12.28 27.08
CA MET A 74 11.65 -12.17 25.66
C MET A 74 12.64 -13.27 25.31
N ALA A 75 12.20 -14.22 24.48
CA ALA A 75 12.99 -15.37 24.06
C ALA A 75 13.11 -15.38 22.53
N MET A 76 14.32 -15.21 22.01
CA MET A 76 14.60 -15.29 20.59
C MET A 76 15.38 -16.55 20.28
N SER A 77 14.95 -17.31 19.29
CA SER A 77 15.72 -18.43 18.77
C SER A 77 16.09 -18.23 17.31
N THR A 78 17.34 -18.52 16.98
CA THR A 78 17.87 -18.46 15.61
C THR A 78 17.55 -19.74 14.85
N ALA A 79 17.70 -19.70 13.51
CA ALA A 79 17.38 -20.84 12.63
C ALA A 79 18.23 -22.10 12.92
N ASP A 80 19.38 -21.96 13.57
CA ASP A 80 20.25 -23.05 14.03
C ASP A 80 19.96 -23.52 15.46
N GLY A 81 18.91 -22.99 16.10
CA GLY A 81 18.40 -23.48 17.39
C GLY A 81 19.03 -22.84 18.64
N ASN A 82 19.86 -21.80 18.49
CA ASN A 82 20.40 -21.08 19.64
C ASN A 82 19.32 -20.18 20.27
N LEU A 83 19.24 -20.15 21.60
CA LEU A 83 18.29 -19.35 22.36
C LEU A 83 18.98 -18.13 22.99
N ILE A 84 18.33 -16.97 22.88
CA ILE A 84 18.77 -15.69 23.44
C ILE A 84 17.63 -15.16 24.30
N ASN A 85 17.91 -14.90 25.57
CA ASN A 85 16.98 -14.22 26.48
C ASN A 85 17.30 -12.73 26.53
N ILE A 86 16.29 -11.90 26.36
CA ILE A 86 16.42 -10.43 26.39
C ILE A 86 15.61 -9.89 27.57
N PRO A 87 16.19 -9.01 28.42
CA PRO A 87 15.40 -8.30 29.43
C PRO A 87 14.32 -7.43 28.78
N ILE A 88 13.09 -7.46 29.29
CA ILE A 88 11.97 -6.70 28.72
C ILE A 88 12.23 -5.19 28.71
N GLU A 89 13.02 -4.69 29.67
CA GLU A 89 13.42 -3.29 29.75
C GLU A 89 14.22 -2.84 28.52
N MET A 90 14.98 -3.75 27.90
CA MET A 90 15.74 -3.46 26.68
C MET A 90 14.84 -3.33 25.45
N VAL A 91 13.64 -3.92 25.48
CA VAL A 91 12.64 -3.80 24.40
C VAL A 91 11.82 -2.52 24.58
N ILE A 92 11.41 -2.24 25.81
CA ILE A 92 10.65 -1.03 26.17
C ILE A 92 11.51 0.22 25.93
N ASN A 93 12.80 0.17 26.29
CA ASN A 93 13.72 1.29 26.12
C ASN A 93 14.96 0.88 25.32
N PRO A 94 14.84 0.69 24.00
CA PRO A 94 15.94 0.19 23.19
C PRO A 94 17.01 1.26 23.01
N SER A 95 18.27 0.82 22.99
CA SER A 95 19.38 1.70 22.58
C SER A 95 19.16 2.22 21.14
N PRO A 96 19.69 3.40 20.77
CA PRO A 96 19.50 3.95 19.42
C PRO A 96 19.90 3.00 18.29
N ASN A 97 20.87 2.12 18.53
CA ASN A 97 21.36 1.16 17.54
C ASN A 97 20.52 -0.12 17.45
N MET A 98 19.57 -0.30 18.36
CA MET A 98 18.69 -1.48 18.39
C MET A 98 17.35 -1.23 17.74
N ILE A 99 16.79 -0.03 17.86
CA ILE A 99 15.49 0.27 17.27
C ILE A 99 15.56 0.27 15.73
N GLY A 100 14.46 -0.14 15.10
CA GLY A 100 14.36 -0.19 13.65
C GLY A 100 14.67 1.16 12.97
N ASN A 101 15.23 1.08 11.77
CA ASN A 101 15.60 2.23 10.96
C ASN A 101 14.91 2.18 9.58
N GLY A 102 13.61 1.87 9.59
CA GLY A 102 12.81 1.57 8.41
C GLY A 102 12.57 0.07 8.20
N GLY A 103 12.14 -0.26 6.99
CA GLY A 103 11.55 -1.54 6.62
C GLY A 103 10.05 -1.56 6.85
N PHE A 104 9.45 -2.71 6.59
CA PHE A 104 8.07 -3.03 6.95
C PHE A 104 8.01 -4.46 7.48
N ALA A 105 6.94 -4.76 8.20
CA ALA A 105 6.52 -6.13 8.39
C ALA A 105 5.01 -6.20 8.43
N PHE A 106 4.54 -7.42 8.26
CA PHE A 106 3.18 -7.77 8.47
C PHE A 106 3.16 -9.20 9.00
N HIS A 107 2.12 -9.48 9.74
CA HIS A 107 1.90 -10.76 10.38
C HIS A 107 0.62 -11.40 9.85
N PHE A 108 0.63 -12.72 9.74
CA PHE A 108 -0.47 -13.52 9.20
C PHE A 108 -0.60 -14.84 9.96
N ASN A 109 -1.65 -15.61 9.67
CA ASN A 109 -1.96 -16.88 10.35
C ASN A 109 -2.14 -16.75 11.88
N HIS A 110 -2.75 -15.66 12.36
CA HIS A 110 -2.97 -15.44 13.79
C HIS A 110 -3.78 -16.59 14.42
N LYS A 111 -3.22 -17.17 15.47
CA LYS A 111 -3.88 -18.13 16.37
C LYS A 111 -3.82 -17.55 17.75
N MET A 112 -4.97 -17.37 18.39
CA MET A 112 -5.02 -16.67 19.68
C MET A 112 -5.93 -17.37 20.68
N HIS A 113 -5.59 -17.17 21.94
CA HIS A 113 -6.48 -17.42 23.07
C HIS A 113 -6.64 -16.11 23.84
N ILE A 114 -7.89 -15.72 24.10
CA ILE A 114 -8.23 -14.48 24.80
C ILE A 114 -9.01 -14.86 26.06
N GLY A 115 -8.41 -14.61 27.21
CA GLY A 115 -9.06 -14.63 28.52
C GLY A 115 -9.55 -13.24 28.92
N GLU A 116 -10.07 -13.13 30.14
CA GLU A 116 -10.61 -11.87 30.65
C GLU A 116 -9.55 -10.76 30.76
N HIS A 117 -8.36 -11.12 31.26
CA HIS A 117 -7.25 -10.20 31.55
C HIS A 117 -5.94 -10.59 30.87
N THR A 118 -5.88 -11.74 30.20
CA THR A 118 -4.65 -12.27 29.59
C THR A 118 -4.95 -12.82 28.20
N ALA A 119 -3.96 -12.77 27.31
CA ALA A 119 -4.05 -13.38 25.99
C ALA A 119 -2.68 -13.86 25.51
N TRP A 120 -2.71 -14.77 24.54
CA TRP A 120 -1.55 -15.04 23.69
C TRP A 120 -1.97 -15.09 22.24
N VAL A 121 -1.07 -14.69 21.35
CA VAL A 121 -1.25 -14.79 19.90
C VAL A 121 0.03 -15.30 19.24
N GLY A 122 -0.10 -16.42 18.53
CA GLY A 122 0.91 -16.96 17.64
C GLY A 122 0.66 -16.49 16.21
N HIS A 123 1.70 -16.08 15.48
CA HIS A 123 1.61 -15.66 14.08
C HIS A 123 2.92 -15.88 13.33
N ASP A 124 2.83 -15.96 12.01
CA ASP A 124 4.00 -15.81 11.14
C ASP A 124 4.24 -14.31 10.90
N GLU A 125 5.49 -13.87 10.84
CA GLU A 125 5.89 -12.53 10.45
C GLU A 125 6.87 -12.59 9.27
N VAL A 126 6.63 -11.72 8.28
CA VAL A 126 7.63 -11.37 7.28
C VAL A 126 8.12 -9.97 7.58
N SER A 127 9.41 -9.82 7.82
CA SER A 127 10.06 -8.52 7.97
C SER A 127 11.00 -8.28 6.81
N VAL A 128 10.90 -7.10 6.19
CA VAL A 128 11.77 -6.66 5.10
C VAL A 128 12.46 -5.39 5.53
N ASP A 129 13.80 -5.39 5.50
CA ASP A 129 14.58 -4.21 5.85
C ASP A 129 14.62 -3.16 4.73
N THR A 130 15.30 -2.04 4.97
CA THR A 130 15.42 -0.95 3.99
C THR A 130 16.26 -1.30 2.76
N GLN A 131 17.01 -2.41 2.78
CA GLN A 131 17.76 -2.94 1.64
C GLN A 131 17.00 -4.04 0.90
N GLY A 132 15.76 -4.34 1.30
CA GLY A 132 14.95 -5.37 0.68
C GLY A 132 15.28 -6.77 1.16
N LYS A 133 16.09 -6.93 2.22
CA LYS A 133 16.39 -8.26 2.77
C LYS A 133 15.22 -8.75 3.61
N GLU A 134 14.71 -9.92 3.24
CA GLU A 134 13.62 -10.59 3.94
C GLU A 134 14.12 -11.43 5.14
N THR A 135 13.35 -11.45 6.21
CA THR A 135 13.52 -12.33 7.37
C THR A 135 12.15 -12.89 7.74
N LEU A 136 12.11 -14.20 7.99
CA LEU A 136 10.91 -14.92 8.38
C LEU A 136 11.01 -15.33 9.85
N SER A 137 9.95 -15.11 10.60
CA SER A 137 9.82 -15.56 11.98
C SER A 137 8.43 -16.16 12.25
N TYR A 138 8.39 -17.14 13.14
CA TYR A 138 7.16 -17.49 13.86
C TYR A 138 7.25 -16.89 15.25
N GLU A 139 6.22 -16.18 15.67
CA GLU A 139 6.23 -15.42 16.90
C GLU A 139 5.03 -15.78 17.77
N VAL A 140 5.25 -15.74 19.08
CA VAL A 140 4.19 -15.85 20.09
C VAL A 140 4.27 -14.63 20.98
N ARG A 141 3.22 -13.83 21.01
CA ARG A 141 3.10 -12.62 21.81
C ARG A 141 2.24 -12.90 23.04
N PHE A 142 2.67 -12.47 24.21
CA PHE A 142 1.96 -12.59 25.47
C PHE A 142 1.42 -11.22 25.90
N LEU A 143 0.16 -11.18 26.31
CA LEU A 143 -0.55 -9.93 26.60
C LEU A 143 -1.32 -9.98 27.91
N GLU A 144 -1.39 -8.83 28.57
CA GLU A 144 -2.24 -8.59 29.74
C GLU A 144 -3.02 -7.28 29.57
N LYS A 145 -4.20 -7.17 30.21
CA LYS A 145 -4.98 -5.92 30.24
C LYS A 145 -4.54 -5.03 31.40
N PHE A 146 -4.28 -3.76 31.11
CA PHE A 146 -4.03 -2.71 32.08
C PHE A 146 -4.98 -1.54 31.81
N ASN A 147 -5.84 -1.21 32.78
CA ASN A 147 -6.88 -0.19 32.63
C ASN A 147 -7.74 -0.38 31.36
N ASP A 148 -8.17 -1.62 31.12
CA ASP A 148 -8.93 -2.08 29.93
C ASP A 148 -8.17 -2.05 28.59
N ASP A 149 -6.91 -1.60 28.56
CA ASP A 149 -6.07 -1.64 27.35
C ASP A 149 -5.16 -2.88 27.35
N TRP A 150 -5.08 -3.57 26.21
CA TRP A 150 -4.10 -4.63 26.00
C TRP A 150 -2.67 -4.09 25.91
N LYS A 151 -1.73 -4.73 26.61
CA LYS A 151 -0.28 -4.46 26.53
C LYS A 151 0.49 -5.74 26.27
N LEU A 152 1.60 -5.61 25.55
CA LEU A 152 2.57 -6.68 25.41
C LEU A 152 3.38 -6.81 26.71
N VAL A 153 3.43 -8.02 27.25
CA VAL A 153 4.19 -8.34 28.47
C VAL A 153 5.29 -9.37 28.21
N GLY A 154 5.38 -9.90 26.99
CA GLY A 154 6.43 -10.83 26.60
C GLY A 154 6.26 -11.32 25.16
N GLN A 155 7.30 -11.97 24.65
CA GLN A 155 7.33 -12.54 23.31
C GLN A 155 8.31 -13.71 23.21
N SER A 156 7.97 -14.67 22.36
CA SER A 156 8.93 -15.62 21.80
C SER A 156 9.01 -15.44 20.28
N MET A 157 10.23 -15.49 19.72
CA MET A 157 10.47 -15.48 18.28
C MET A 157 11.31 -16.68 17.86
N HIS A 158 10.97 -17.28 16.73
CA HIS A 158 11.79 -18.28 16.07
C HIS A 158 12.03 -17.89 14.61
N PHE A 159 13.27 -17.58 14.27
CA PHE A 159 13.65 -17.30 12.88
C PHE A 159 13.85 -18.58 12.09
N TYR A 160 13.38 -18.61 10.86
CA TYR A 160 13.58 -19.74 9.96
C TYR A 160 13.95 -19.28 8.55
N ASN A 161 14.63 -20.16 7.81
CA ASN A 161 15.06 -19.86 6.45
C ASN A 161 13.92 -20.09 5.45
N HIS A 162 13.99 -19.39 4.32
CA HIS A 162 13.19 -19.76 3.15
C HIS A 162 13.44 -21.24 2.75
N PRO A 163 12.40 -21.96 2.30
CA PRO A 163 12.58 -23.23 1.62
C PRO A 163 13.57 -23.08 0.44
N PRO A 164 14.47 -24.05 0.18
CA PRO A 164 15.54 -23.93 -0.84
C PRO A 164 15.06 -23.66 -2.27
N GLU A 165 13.80 -23.92 -2.56
CA GLU A 165 13.17 -23.82 -3.89
C GLU A 165 12.73 -22.39 -4.23
N ASN A 166 12.79 -21.46 -3.27
CA ASN A 166 12.38 -20.06 -3.43
C ASN A 166 13.57 -19.15 -3.80
N LYS A 167 14.26 -19.42 -4.92
CA LYS A 167 15.11 -18.38 -5.52
C LYS A 167 14.21 -17.31 -6.11
N ILE A 168 13.97 -16.25 -5.34
CA ILE A 168 13.08 -15.14 -5.69
C ILE A 168 13.95 -13.98 -6.17
N ASP A 169 13.88 -13.61 -7.45
CA ASP A 169 14.58 -12.41 -7.94
C ASP A 169 14.01 -11.15 -7.27
N THR A 170 12.68 -11.08 -7.10
CA THR A 170 11.99 -9.99 -6.40
C THR A 170 10.62 -10.47 -5.90
N THR A 171 10.28 -10.17 -4.64
CA THR A 171 8.91 -10.30 -4.12
C THR A 171 8.27 -8.92 -4.12
N SER A 172 7.06 -8.81 -4.65
CA SER A 172 6.25 -7.60 -4.55
C SER A 172 5.24 -7.72 -3.42
N TYR A 173 5.13 -6.65 -2.66
CA TYR A 173 4.15 -6.45 -1.61
C TYR A 173 3.24 -5.33 -2.06
N ILE A 174 2.04 -5.69 -2.52
CA ILE A 174 1.01 -4.70 -2.87
C ILE A 174 0.31 -4.33 -1.57
N GLN A 175 0.40 -3.07 -1.19
CA GLN A 175 0.02 -2.58 0.12
C GLN A 175 -0.92 -1.37 0.01
N THR A 176 -1.62 -1.09 1.11
CA THR A 176 -2.32 0.19 1.30
C THR A 176 -1.82 0.88 2.56
N VAL A 177 -1.73 2.20 2.56
CA VAL A 177 -1.43 3.01 3.74
C VAL A 177 -2.57 3.98 4.02
N ASP A 178 -3.03 4.01 5.26
CA ASP A 178 -4.01 4.99 5.75
C ASP A 178 -3.30 6.30 6.10
N ILE A 179 -3.73 7.41 5.51
CA ILE A 179 -3.00 8.67 5.60
C ILE A 179 -3.10 9.33 6.98
N GLU A 180 -4.12 9.00 7.77
CA GLU A 180 -4.34 9.59 9.09
C GLU A 180 -3.55 8.84 10.16
N THR A 181 -3.61 7.50 10.10
CA THR A 181 -3.05 6.61 11.11
C THR A 181 -1.65 6.11 10.78
N GLY A 182 -1.24 6.14 9.50
CA GLY A 182 -0.01 5.52 9.01
C GLY A 182 -0.06 3.99 8.97
N ARG A 183 -1.24 3.38 9.21
CA ARG A 183 -1.40 1.93 9.20
C ARG A 183 -1.19 1.39 7.79
N ILE A 184 -0.29 0.41 7.66
CA ILE A 184 0.01 -0.28 6.41
C ILE A 184 -0.64 -1.66 6.43
N GLU A 185 -1.41 -1.98 5.38
CA GLU A 185 -2.01 -3.29 5.16
C GLU A 185 -1.39 -3.93 3.92
N THR A 186 -0.85 -5.14 4.03
CA THR A 186 -0.43 -5.94 2.88
C THR A 186 -1.63 -6.64 2.27
N VAL A 187 -2.01 -6.22 1.05
CA VAL A 187 -3.15 -6.77 0.30
C VAL A 187 -2.75 -8.08 -0.36
N LEU A 188 -1.61 -8.12 -1.03
CA LEU A 188 -1.10 -9.29 -1.73
C LEU A 188 0.44 -9.34 -1.63
N ARG A 189 0.96 -10.52 -1.28
CA ARG A 189 2.38 -10.88 -1.42
C ARG A 189 2.52 -11.83 -2.60
N ILE A 190 3.40 -11.51 -3.53
CA ILE A 190 3.63 -12.33 -4.73
C ILE A 190 5.12 -12.36 -5.08
N ASN A 191 5.65 -13.55 -5.37
CA ASN A 191 7.04 -13.77 -5.76
C ASN A 191 7.26 -13.40 -7.25
N GLU A 192 6.78 -12.23 -7.65
CA GLU A 192 6.98 -11.64 -8.98
C GLU A 192 7.13 -10.11 -8.84
N HIS A 193 7.61 -9.45 -9.89
CA HIS A 193 7.74 -7.99 -9.95
C HIS A 193 6.45 -7.35 -10.46
N PHE A 194 5.68 -6.73 -9.57
CA PHE A 194 4.44 -5.99 -9.83
C PHE A 194 4.62 -4.51 -9.49
N GLU A 195 3.91 -3.65 -10.19
CA GLU A 195 4.19 -2.22 -10.22
C GLU A 195 2.92 -1.38 -10.34
N ALA A 196 3.02 -0.14 -9.89
CA ALA A 196 2.16 1.01 -10.20
C ALA A 196 0.65 0.74 -10.03
N PRO A 197 0.15 0.68 -8.79
CA PRO A 197 -1.26 0.40 -8.52
C PRO A 197 -2.13 1.64 -8.73
N ASN A 198 -3.10 1.55 -9.65
CA ASN A 198 -4.24 2.48 -9.74
C ASN A 198 -5.42 1.96 -8.92
N TRP A 199 -6.19 2.82 -8.27
CA TRP A 199 -7.32 2.41 -7.45
C TRP A 199 -8.66 2.70 -8.12
N HIS A 200 -9.42 1.66 -8.47
CA HIS A 200 -10.75 1.82 -9.04
C HIS A 200 -11.84 1.97 -7.96
N PRO A 201 -12.87 2.82 -8.14
CA PRO A 201 -13.93 3.01 -7.14
C PRO A 201 -14.74 1.77 -6.76
N ASP A 202 -14.77 0.76 -7.64
CA ASP A 202 -15.45 -0.52 -7.37
C ASP A 202 -14.63 -1.47 -6.46
N GLY A 203 -13.49 -1.03 -5.91
CA GLY A 203 -12.76 -1.78 -4.89
C GLY A 203 -11.72 -2.77 -5.43
N TYR A 204 -11.12 -2.47 -6.59
CA TYR A 204 -10.00 -3.23 -7.13
C TYR A 204 -8.86 -2.30 -7.55
N LEU A 205 -7.65 -2.85 -7.63
CA LEU A 205 -6.48 -2.16 -8.16
C LEU A 205 -6.20 -2.59 -9.60
N ILE A 206 -5.60 -1.72 -10.41
CA ILE A 206 -4.95 -2.08 -11.68
C ILE A 206 -3.45 -1.95 -11.48
N VAL A 207 -2.71 -3.03 -11.70
CA VAL A 207 -1.25 -3.11 -11.55
C VAL A 207 -0.62 -3.66 -12.84
N ASN A 208 0.66 -3.39 -13.07
CA ASN A 208 1.38 -3.96 -14.21
C ASN A 208 2.47 -4.94 -13.77
N SER A 209 2.77 -5.91 -14.63
CA SER A 209 3.91 -6.81 -14.50
C SER A 209 4.33 -7.35 -15.86
N LYS A 210 5.63 -7.32 -16.15
CA LYS A 210 6.25 -7.90 -17.37
C LYS A 210 5.52 -7.50 -18.67
N GLY A 211 5.12 -6.23 -18.79
CA GLY A 211 4.44 -5.71 -19.99
C GLY A 211 2.91 -5.85 -20.00
N LYS A 212 2.32 -6.54 -19.03
CA LYS A 212 0.88 -6.82 -18.96
C LYS A 212 0.21 -6.08 -17.80
N LEU A 213 -1.10 -5.90 -17.89
CA LEU A 213 -1.93 -5.32 -16.83
C LEU A 213 -2.80 -6.38 -16.16
N TYR A 214 -3.05 -6.19 -14.87
CA TYR A 214 -3.83 -7.09 -14.04
C TYR A 214 -4.79 -6.29 -13.16
N THR A 215 -5.95 -6.86 -12.87
CA THR A 215 -6.86 -6.37 -11.84
C THR A 215 -6.68 -7.18 -10.56
N LEU A 216 -6.55 -6.50 -9.42
CA LEU A 216 -6.49 -7.10 -8.09
C LEU A 216 -7.72 -6.70 -7.27
N ASP A 217 -8.63 -7.64 -7.01
CA ASP A 217 -9.78 -7.38 -6.15
C ASP A 217 -9.34 -7.22 -4.69
N LEU A 218 -9.70 -6.10 -4.04
CA LEU A 218 -9.23 -5.81 -2.68
C LEU A 218 -9.91 -6.66 -1.60
N LYS A 219 -11.04 -7.29 -1.92
CA LYS A 219 -11.81 -8.14 -1.01
C LYS A 219 -11.43 -9.61 -1.15
N THR A 220 -11.47 -10.15 -2.37
CA THR A 220 -11.16 -11.57 -2.64
C THR A 220 -9.66 -11.83 -2.73
N LYS A 221 -8.86 -10.78 -2.98
CA LYS A 221 -7.41 -10.84 -3.23
C LYS A 221 -7.07 -11.61 -4.51
N GLU A 222 -8.04 -11.80 -5.40
CA GLU A 222 -7.85 -12.44 -6.69
C GLU A 222 -7.18 -11.48 -7.67
N LEU A 223 -6.22 -12.02 -8.43
CA LEU A 223 -5.41 -11.30 -9.40
C LEU A 223 -5.67 -11.87 -10.79
N ASP A 224 -6.29 -11.07 -11.65
CA ASP A 224 -6.72 -11.48 -12.98
C ASP A 224 -6.00 -10.69 -14.08
N LEU A 225 -5.63 -11.38 -15.16
CA LEU A 225 -5.05 -10.72 -16.33
C LEU A 225 -6.11 -9.88 -17.05
N LEU A 226 -5.82 -8.59 -17.27
CA LEU A 226 -6.66 -7.70 -18.05
C LEU A 226 -6.36 -7.85 -19.55
N ASP A 227 -7.40 -8.05 -20.37
CA ASP A 227 -7.25 -8.12 -21.83
C ASP A 227 -6.91 -6.74 -22.41
N THR A 228 -5.63 -6.51 -22.70
CA THR A 228 -5.11 -5.31 -23.36
C THR A 228 -4.95 -5.47 -24.88
N GLY A 229 -5.54 -6.51 -25.48
CA GLY A 229 -5.42 -6.81 -26.90
C GLY A 229 -3.97 -7.04 -27.33
N PHE A 230 -3.46 -6.21 -28.24
CA PHE A 230 -2.07 -6.32 -28.73
C PHE A 230 -1.04 -5.69 -27.78
N ALA A 231 -1.48 -4.92 -26.77
CA ALA A 231 -0.57 -4.16 -25.92
C ALA A 231 -0.02 -5.04 -24.78
N ASP A 232 1.02 -5.80 -25.09
CA ASP A 232 1.69 -6.75 -24.18
C ASP A 232 3.06 -6.26 -23.66
N GLN A 233 3.39 -5.00 -23.97
CA GLN A 233 4.58 -4.28 -23.49
C GLN A 233 4.22 -2.93 -22.88
N CYS A 234 3.19 -2.93 -22.02
CA CYS A 234 2.83 -1.80 -21.19
C CYS A 234 3.92 -1.54 -20.14
N ASN A 235 4.24 -0.27 -19.91
CA ASN A 235 5.13 0.13 -18.83
C ASN A 235 4.30 0.52 -17.58
N ASN A 236 4.94 1.19 -16.63
CA ASN A 236 4.33 1.57 -15.36
C ASN A 236 3.34 2.74 -15.47
N ASP A 237 3.16 3.31 -16.66
CA ASP A 237 2.48 4.58 -16.85
C ASP A 237 1.09 4.31 -17.46
N HIS A 238 0.09 4.14 -16.60
CA HIS A 238 -1.28 3.80 -16.96
C HIS A 238 -2.28 4.36 -15.94
N GLY A 239 -3.53 4.57 -16.34
CA GLY A 239 -4.54 4.96 -15.38
C GLY A 239 -5.93 5.29 -15.92
N ILE A 240 -6.82 5.52 -14.96
CA ILE A 240 -8.27 5.43 -15.12
C ILE A 240 -8.87 6.79 -15.53
N SER A 241 -9.82 6.80 -16.46
CA SER A 241 -10.56 8.02 -16.82
C SER A 241 -11.48 8.48 -15.69
N PRO A 242 -11.78 9.78 -15.56
CA PRO A 242 -12.65 10.32 -14.50
C PRO A 242 -14.07 9.72 -14.45
N ASP A 243 -14.57 9.20 -15.58
CA ASP A 243 -15.87 8.53 -15.66
C ASP A 243 -15.79 7.01 -15.40
N ASN A 244 -14.61 6.49 -15.06
CA ASN A 244 -14.32 5.09 -14.75
C ASN A 244 -14.63 4.10 -15.88
N LYS A 245 -14.66 4.55 -17.14
CA LYS A 245 -14.99 3.70 -18.30
C LYS A 245 -13.80 3.35 -19.17
N TRP A 246 -12.72 4.12 -19.08
CA TRP A 246 -11.57 4.01 -19.95
C TRP A 246 -10.28 3.89 -19.15
N LEU A 247 -9.30 3.25 -19.77
CA LEU A 247 -7.95 3.11 -19.27
C LEU A 247 -7.00 3.69 -20.32
N ALA A 248 -6.14 4.61 -19.88
CA ALA A 248 -4.98 5.03 -20.65
C ALA A 248 -3.80 4.13 -20.29
N ILE A 249 -3.03 3.72 -21.30
CA ILE A 249 -1.83 2.88 -21.14
C ILE A 249 -0.69 3.44 -21.98
N SER A 250 0.52 3.41 -21.45
CA SER A 250 1.74 3.60 -22.23
C SER A 250 2.34 2.26 -22.60
N HIS A 251 2.47 2.03 -23.91
CA HIS A 251 2.90 0.76 -24.48
C HIS A 251 4.07 0.98 -25.44
N ASN A 252 5.08 0.11 -25.40
CA ASN A 252 6.21 0.15 -26.32
C ASN A 252 5.80 -0.25 -27.75
N ASP A 253 5.52 0.73 -28.59
CA ASP A 253 5.08 0.55 -29.97
C ASP A 253 6.27 0.23 -30.89
N LYS A 254 6.62 -1.06 -30.97
CA LYS A 254 7.72 -1.58 -31.80
C LYS A 254 7.58 -1.22 -33.28
N ASP A 255 6.34 -1.12 -33.77
CA ASP A 255 6.01 -0.84 -35.17
C ASP A 255 6.17 0.64 -35.52
N ASN A 256 6.38 1.52 -34.54
CA ASN A 256 6.64 2.93 -34.82
C ASN A 256 7.96 3.11 -35.61
N PRO A 257 7.97 3.93 -36.68
CA PRO A 257 9.15 4.09 -37.56
C PRO A 257 10.29 4.89 -36.93
N SER A 258 10.10 5.47 -35.73
CA SER A 258 11.15 6.21 -35.03
C SER A 258 12.39 5.35 -34.78
N SER A 259 13.57 5.95 -34.94
CA SER A 259 14.87 5.33 -34.65
C SER A 259 15.25 5.37 -33.17
N LYS A 260 14.41 5.96 -32.31
CA LYS A 260 14.64 6.01 -30.86
C LYS A 260 14.57 4.61 -30.24
N SER A 261 15.39 4.37 -29.22
CA SER A 261 15.43 3.10 -28.48
C SER A 261 14.13 2.83 -27.71
N GLY A 262 13.57 3.86 -27.08
CA GLY A 262 12.26 3.83 -26.44
C GLY A 262 11.15 4.32 -27.38
N LYS A 263 10.14 3.48 -27.62
CA LYS A 263 9.00 3.80 -28.49
C LYS A 263 7.67 3.79 -27.74
N SER A 264 7.70 4.16 -26.45
CA SER A 264 6.48 4.27 -25.65
C SER A 264 5.50 5.25 -26.32
N ALA A 265 4.27 4.79 -26.55
CA ALA A 265 3.17 5.59 -27.06
C ALA A 265 1.94 5.40 -26.16
N ILE A 266 1.08 6.42 -26.13
CA ILE A 266 -0.12 6.39 -25.30
C ILE A 266 -1.29 5.84 -26.11
N PHE A 267 -2.02 4.92 -25.50
CA PHE A 267 -3.25 4.33 -26.03
C PHE A 267 -4.39 4.49 -25.01
N ILE A 268 -5.63 4.48 -25.49
CA ILE A 268 -6.84 4.41 -24.65
C ILE A 268 -7.63 3.15 -25.03
N MET A 269 -8.16 2.45 -24.03
CA MET A 269 -8.98 1.25 -24.18
C MET A 269 -10.14 1.24 -23.18
N PRO A 270 -11.22 0.45 -23.41
CA PRO A 270 -12.25 0.23 -22.40
C PRO A 270 -11.64 -0.38 -21.13
N ILE A 271 -12.09 0.07 -19.95
CA ILE A 271 -11.52 -0.40 -18.68
C ILE A 271 -11.75 -1.89 -18.41
N LYS A 272 -12.80 -2.47 -19.01
CA LYS A 272 -13.12 -3.90 -18.91
C LYS A 272 -12.28 -4.80 -19.84
N GLY A 273 -11.33 -4.21 -20.56
CA GLY A 273 -10.53 -4.91 -21.56
C GLY A 273 -10.99 -4.68 -23.00
N GLY A 274 -10.11 -4.98 -23.93
CA GLY A 274 -10.35 -4.90 -25.38
C GLY A 274 -9.25 -4.15 -26.12
N LYS A 275 -9.52 -3.84 -27.40
CA LYS A 275 -8.52 -3.28 -28.32
C LYS A 275 -8.13 -1.83 -27.96
N PRO A 276 -6.85 -1.53 -27.70
CA PRO A 276 -6.39 -0.16 -27.49
C PRO A 276 -6.38 0.67 -28.78
N LYS A 277 -6.73 1.96 -28.64
CA LYS A 277 -6.66 2.98 -29.67
C LYS A 277 -5.49 3.91 -29.39
N ARG A 278 -4.59 4.08 -30.36
CA ARG A 278 -3.45 4.99 -30.26
C ARG A 278 -3.87 6.45 -30.17
N ILE A 279 -3.23 7.21 -29.28
CA ILE A 279 -3.47 8.64 -29.04
C ILE A 279 -2.29 9.51 -29.47
N THR A 280 -1.06 9.15 -29.09
CA THR A 280 0.14 9.93 -29.44
C THR A 280 0.81 9.43 -30.72
N ALA A 281 0.98 10.32 -31.70
CA ALA A 281 1.71 10.01 -32.94
C ALA A 281 3.23 10.00 -32.71
N ASN A 282 3.72 10.88 -31.84
CA ASN A 282 5.14 11.05 -31.53
C ASN A 282 5.55 10.19 -30.32
N VAL A 283 6.80 9.73 -30.31
CA VAL A 283 7.37 8.86 -29.26
C VAL A 283 8.76 9.37 -28.81
N PRO A 284 9.19 9.07 -27.57
CA PRO A 284 8.42 8.40 -26.51
C PRO A 284 7.38 9.32 -25.86
N SER A 285 6.32 8.76 -25.28
CA SER A 285 5.28 9.47 -24.51
C SER A 285 4.73 8.58 -23.40
N TYR A 286 4.77 9.10 -22.17
CA TYR A 286 4.51 8.39 -20.92
C TYR A 286 3.31 9.03 -20.23
N TRP A 287 2.17 8.34 -20.23
CA TRP A 287 0.92 8.85 -19.67
C TRP A 287 1.04 9.09 -18.16
N HIS A 288 0.51 10.19 -17.63
CA HIS A 288 0.46 10.37 -16.16
C HIS A 288 -0.85 10.94 -15.64
N GLY A 289 -1.59 11.69 -16.45
CA GLY A 289 -2.79 12.37 -15.96
C GLY A 289 -3.91 12.45 -16.97
N TRP A 290 -5.13 12.40 -16.47
CA TRP A 290 -6.34 12.73 -17.20
C TRP A 290 -6.95 13.99 -16.59
N SER A 291 -7.37 14.96 -17.42
CA SER A 291 -8.04 16.14 -16.91
C SER A 291 -9.37 15.76 -16.25
N PRO A 292 -9.79 16.40 -15.15
CA PRO A 292 -11.02 16.02 -14.43
C PRO A 292 -12.30 16.06 -15.29
N ASN A 293 -12.30 16.89 -16.34
CA ASN A 293 -13.39 16.97 -17.31
C ASN A 293 -13.37 15.87 -18.39
N GLY A 294 -12.41 14.96 -18.36
CA GLY A 294 -12.32 13.82 -19.27
C GLY A 294 -11.77 14.12 -20.67
N ASN A 295 -11.36 15.35 -21.00
CA ASN A 295 -11.09 15.74 -22.39
C ASN A 295 -9.62 15.75 -22.82
N THR A 296 -8.68 15.80 -21.87
CA THR A 296 -7.26 16.02 -22.13
C THR A 296 -6.40 15.07 -21.30
N LEU A 297 -5.32 14.55 -21.89
CA LEU A 297 -4.28 13.81 -21.20
C LEU A 297 -3.08 14.72 -20.94
N ALA A 298 -2.44 14.56 -19.78
CA ALA A 298 -1.11 15.08 -19.48
C ALA A 298 -0.11 13.93 -19.46
N TYR A 299 1.08 14.18 -20.00
CA TYR A 299 2.10 13.15 -20.17
C TYR A 299 3.49 13.74 -20.22
N CYS A 300 4.47 12.93 -19.85
CA CYS A 300 5.88 13.21 -20.04
C CYS A 300 6.31 12.74 -21.43
N ALA A 301 7.08 13.56 -22.15
CA ALA A 301 7.53 13.21 -23.48
C ALA A 301 8.89 13.80 -23.80
N GLU A 302 9.73 12.99 -24.44
CA GLU A 302 10.98 13.47 -25.00
C GLU A 302 10.78 13.98 -26.42
N ARG A 303 11.10 15.25 -26.62
CA ARG A 303 11.19 15.88 -27.94
C ARG A 303 12.50 16.67 -28.00
N ASN A 304 13.29 16.43 -29.05
CA ASN A 304 14.51 17.18 -29.34
C ASN A 304 15.54 17.18 -28.19
N GLY A 305 15.65 16.07 -27.47
CA GLY A 305 16.67 15.85 -26.43
C GLY A 305 16.28 16.30 -25.02
N ASN A 306 15.06 16.83 -24.82
CA ASN A 306 14.56 17.19 -23.49
C ASN A 306 13.23 16.49 -23.19
N TYR A 307 13.03 16.14 -21.92
CA TYR A 307 11.77 15.61 -21.43
C TYR A 307 10.97 16.74 -20.79
N ASP A 308 9.79 17.00 -21.33
CA ASP A 308 8.89 18.04 -20.86
C ASP A 308 7.50 17.49 -20.57
N VAL A 309 6.67 18.31 -19.91
CA VAL A 309 5.24 18.07 -19.78
C VAL A 309 4.52 18.48 -21.06
N TYR A 310 3.73 17.56 -21.61
CA TYR A 310 2.85 17.78 -22.76
C TYR A 310 1.39 17.48 -22.41
N THR A 311 0.49 18.02 -23.24
CA THR A 311 -0.94 17.70 -23.20
C THR A 311 -1.46 17.38 -24.60
N ILE A 312 -2.47 16.51 -24.68
CA ILE A 312 -3.15 16.12 -25.93
C ILE A 312 -4.62 15.81 -25.65
N GLY A 313 -5.50 16.00 -26.63
CA GLY A 313 -6.90 15.58 -26.48
C GLY A 313 -7.02 14.05 -26.41
N VAL A 314 -8.05 13.54 -25.71
CA VAL A 314 -8.30 12.09 -25.58
C VAL A 314 -8.62 11.39 -26.91
N ASN A 315 -8.92 12.15 -27.95
CA ASN A 315 -9.10 11.64 -29.31
C ASN A 315 -7.83 11.74 -30.17
N GLY A 316 -6.70 12.14 -29.58
CA GLY A 316 -5.46 12.46 -30.26
C GLY A 316 -5.43 13.91 -30.80
N GLY A 317 -4.58 14.14 -31.79
CA GLY A 317 -4.45 15.44 -32.46
C GLY A 317 -3.10 16.12 -32.18
N LYS A 318 -3.10 17.45 -32.16
CA LYS A 318 -1.89 18.25 -31.97
C LYS A 318 -1.50 18.27 -30.48
N GLU A 319 -0.29 17.82 -30.17
CA GLU A 319 0.26 17.96 -28.82
C GLU A 319 0.61 19.42 -28.48
N LYS A 320 0.42 19.78 -27.21
CA LYS A 320 0.79 21.08 -26.65
C LYS A 320 1.85 20.88 -25.58
N ARG A 321 3.05 21.39 -25.84
CA ARG A 321 4.15 21.48 -24.87
C ARG A 321 3.81 22.52 -23.79
N LEU A 322 3.92 22.14 -22.51
CA LEU A 322 3.63 23.01 -21.37
C LEU A 322 4.90 23.53 -20.68
N THR A 323 5.98 22.76 -20.68
CA THR A 323 7.26 23.18 -20.11
C THR A 323 8.38 23.17 -21.15
N THR A 324 9.40 23.99 -20.91
CA THR A 324 10.56 24.16 -21.81
C THR A 324 11.86 24.35 -21.06
N THR A 325 11.86 24.07 -19.75
CA THR A 325 13.03 24.27 -18.90
C THR A 325 14.01 23.13 -19.12
N GLU A 326 15.30 23.42 -19.10
CA GLU A 326 16.33 22.38 -19.22
C GLU A 326 16.29 21.44 -18.01
N GLY A 327 16.44 20.14 -18.29
CA GLY A 327 16.30 19.08 -17.31
C GLY A 327 14.93 18.39 -17.39
N LEU A 328 14.85 17.21 -16.78
CA LEU A 328 13.66 16.38 -16.77
C LEU A 328 12.51 17.05 -16.00
N ASP A 329 11.40 17.26 -16.69
CA ASP A 329 10.07 17.42 -16.09
C ASP A 329 9.25 16.15 -16.34
N ASP A 330 8.74 15.53 -15.27
CA ASP A 330 8.09 14.21 -15.33
C ASP A 330 6.88 14.10 -14.38
N GLY A 331 6.13 13.00 -14.46
CA GLY A 331 5.01 12.70 -13.57
C GLY A 331 3.87 13.73 -13.54
N PRO A 332 3.41 14.32 -14.66
CA PRO A 332 2.39 15.35 -14.61
C PRO A 332 0.98 14.82 -14.32
N GLU A 333 0.35 15.32 -13.26
CA GLU A 333 -1.02 14.98 -12.87
C GLU A 333 -1.87 16.22 -12.59
N TYR A 334 -3.14 16.19 -13.00
CA TYR A 334 -4.07 17.29 -12.76
C TYR A 334 -4.54 17.33 -11.30
N SER A 335 -4.72 18.53 -10.75
CA SER A 335 -5.53 18.70 -9.55
C SER A 335 -6.99 18.32 -9.82
N PRO A 336 -7.76 17.83 -8.83
CA PRO A 336 -9.15 17.43 -9.02
C PRO A 336 -10.07 18.59 -9.47
N ASP A 337 -9.69 19.84 -9.17
CA ASP A 337 -10.40 21.03 -9.65
C ASP A 337 -10.01 21.47 -11.08
N GLY A 338 -9.02 20.79 -11.69
CA GLY A 338 -8.53 21.03 -13.05
C GLY A 338 -7.74 22.33 -13.22
N LYS A 339 -7.46 23.08 -12.14
CA LYS A 339 -6.76 24.37 -12.23
C LYS A 339 -5.25 24.21 -12.36
N TYR A 340 -4.69 23.14 -11.80
CA TYR A 340 -3.26 22.91 -11.72
C TYR A 340 -2.85 21.59 -12.34
N ILE A 341 -1.57 21.51 -12.70
CA ILE A 341 -0.86 20.26 -12.95
C ILE A 341 0.32 20.22 -11.96
N CYS A 342 0.39 19.18 -11.14
CA CYS A 342 1.55 18.85 -10.32
C CYS A 342 2.49 17.95 -11.12
N PHE A 343 3.80 18.09 -10.93
CA PHE A 343 4.82 17.33 -11.65
C PHE A 343 6.14 17.41 -10.87
N ASN A 344 7.09 16.53 -11.13
CA ASN A 344 8.45 16.67 -10.60
C ASN A 344 9.37 17.32 -11.64
N SER A 345 10.35 18.10 -11.18
CA SER A 345 11.28 18.82 -12.04
C SER A 345 12.70 18.88 -11.49
N TYR A 346 13.68 18.70 -12.38
CA TYR A 346 15.10 18.85 -12.07
C TYR A 346 15.63 20.28 -12.28
N ARG A 347 14.77 21.26 -12.59
CA ARG A 347 15.17 22.62 -12.98
C ARG A 347 16.03 23.39 -11.97
N THR A 348 16.07 22.93 -10.72
CA THR A 348 16.88 23.50 -9.64
C THR A 348 18.16 22.70 -9.35
N GLY A 349 18.51 21.75 -10.21
CA GLY A 349 19.67 20.86 -10.03
C GLY A 349 19.42 19.70 -9.07
N HIS A 350 18.17 19.52 -8.62
CA HIS A 350 17.72 18.43 -7.77
C HIS A 350 16.24 18.17 -8.07
N MET A 351 15.79 16.90 -7.96
CA MET A 351 14.40 16.57 -8.28
C MET A 351 13.46 17.02 -7.15
N GLN A 352 12.56 17.95 -7.48
CA GLN A 352 11.58 18.51 -6.55
C GLN A 352 10.18 18.42 -7.14
N ILE A 353 9.17 18.50 -6.28
CA ILE A 353 7.77 18.63 -6.69
C ILE A 353 7.48 20.08 -7.03
N TRP A 354 6.78 20.28 -8.14
CA TRP A 354 6.31 21.55 -8.65
C TRP A 354 4.83 21.46 -8.99
N ARG A 355 4.18 22.61 -9.10
CA ARG A 355 2.90 22.76 -9.79
C ARG A 355 2.94 23.92 -10.77
N MET A 356 2.02 23.92 -11.71
CA MET A 356 1.75 25.05 -12.60
C MET A 356 0.26 25.15 -12.87
N ASN A 357 -0.21 26.28 -13.39
CA ASN A 357 -1.56 26.34 -13.95
C ASN A 357 -1.69 25.29 -15.06
N ALA A 358 -2.87 24.68 -15.22
CA ALA A 358 -3.14 23.66 -16.23
C ALA A 358 -2.87 24.10 -17.69
N ASN A 359 -2.71 25.40 -17.93
CA ASN A 359 -2.32 25.95 -19.23
C ASN A 359 -0.80 26.06 -19.46
N GLY A 360 0.03 25.69 -18.49
CA GLY A 360 1.50 25.73 -18.53
C GLY A 360 2.14 26.96 -17.86
N LYS A 361 1.34 27.89 -17.34
CA LYS A 361 1.86 29.16 -16.78
C LYS A 361 2.09 29.07 -15.27
N ARG A 362 2.91 30.00 -14.75
CA ARG A 362 3.16 30.22 -13.31
C ARG A 362 3.62 28.94 -12.60
N PRO A 363 4.78 28.37 -12.98
CA PRO A 363 5.36 27.28 -12.22
C PRO A 363 5.72 27.73 -10.80
N GLU A 364 5.49 26.87 -9.83
CA GLU A 364 5.71 27.07 -8.40
C GLU A 364 6.32 25.78 -7.83
N GLN A 365 7.44 25.92 -7.11
CA GLN A 365 8.06 24.80 -6.41
C GLN A 365 7.31 24.52 -5.10
N LEU A 366 7.08 23.25 -4.81
CA LEU A 366 6.33 22.81 -3.63
C LEU A 366 7.22 22.16 -2.55
N THR A 367 8.33 21.53 -2.93
CA THR A 367 9.26 20.87 -1.99
C THR A 367 10.66 21.47 -2.07
N PHE A 368 11.38 21.51 -0.94
CA PHE A 368 12.65 22.22 -0.78
C PHE A 368 13.69 21.43 0.04
N ASP A 369 13.51 20.12 0.18
CA ASP A 369 14.38 19.26 0.99
C ASP A 369 15.39 18.46 0.17
N GLU A 370 16.27 17.75 0.87
CA GLU A 370 17.38 16.98 0.31
C GLU A 370 16.97 15.63 -0.32
N ASN A 371 15.68 15.24 -0.27
CA ASN A 371 15.23 13.99 -0.90
C ASN A 371 14.94 14.20 -2.40
N SER A 372 15.23 13.20 -3.23
CA SER A 372 14.80 13.22 -4.63
C SER A 372 13.29 12.91 -4.66
N ASN A 373 12.46 13.91 -4.95
CA ASN A 373 11.01 13.82 -4.82
C ASN A 373 10.34 13.59 -6.18
N TRP A 374 9.55 12.52 -6.31
CA TRP A 374 8.97 12.04 -7.58
C TRP A 374 7.49 11.70 -7.45
N PHE A 375 6.80 11.67 -8.61
CA PHE A 375 5.42 11.17 -8.76
C PHE A 375 4.41 11.82 -7.79
N PRO A 376 4.13 13.12 -7.95
CA PRO A 376 3.13 13.80 -7.14
C PRO A 376 1.71 13.45 -7.57
N HIS A 377 0.93 12.87 -6.67
CA HIS A 377 -0.48 12.54 -6.89
C HIS A 377 -1.38 13.37 -5.97
N PRO A 378 -2.12 14.37 -6.49
CA PRO A 378 -3.16 15.07 -5.75
C PRO A 378 -4.29 14.12 -5.32
N SER A 379 -4.80 14.28 -4.10
CA SER A 379 -5.94 13.48 -3.63
C SER A 379 -7.24 13.85 -4.36
N PRO A 380 -8.20 12.92 -4.50
CA PRO A 380 -9.52 13.21 -5.09
C PRO A 380 -10.28 14.36 -4.44
N ASP A 381 -10.13 14.55 -3.12
CA ASP A 381 -10.74 15.67 -2.38
C ASP A 381 -9.96 17.00 -2.47
N GLY A 382 -8.78 16.98 -3.09
CA GLY A 382 -7.94 18.14 -3.36
C GLY A 382 -7.19 18.71 -2.15
N LYS A 383 -7.23 18.04 -0.99
CA LYS A 383 -6.58 18.51 0.24
C LYS A 383 -5.12 18.08 0.35
N TRP A 384 -4.73 17.02 -0.34
CA TRP A 384 -3.43 16.39 -0.16
C TRP A 384 -2.70 16.22 -1.48
N ILE A 385 -1.37 16.16 -1.40
CA ILE A 385 -0.50 15.64 -2.47
C ILE A 385 0.38 14.58 -1.82
N VAL A 386 0.28 13.34 -2.28
CA VAL A 386 1.27 12.31 -1.95
C VAL A 386 2.38 12.33 -2.99
N TYR A 387 3.59 11.96 -2.59
CA TYR A 387 4.71 11.73 -3.49
C TYR A 387 5.71 10.75 -2.87
N ILE A 388 6.56 10.16 -3.71
CA ILE A 388 7.66 9.31 -3.24
C ILE A 388 8.93 10.15 -3.08
N ALA A 389 9.64 9.91 -1.98
CA ALA A 389 10.90 10.56 -1.69
C ALA A 389 12.00 9.50 -1.59
N TYR A 390 13.01 9.61 -2.46
CA TYR A 390 14.24 8.84 -2.32
C TYR A 390 15.14 9.48 -1.27
N THR A 391 15.66 8.69 -0.34
CA THR A 391 16.52 9.20 0.75
C THR A 391 17.93 9.57 0.28
N SER A 392 18.21 9.44 -1.01
CA SER A 392 19.45 9.83 -1.67
C SER A 392 19.15 10.49 -3.02
N ASP A 393 20.03 11.39 -3.45
CA ASP A 393 19.91 12.10 -4.73
C ASP A 393 20.01 11.12 -5.91
N GLN A 394 18.91 10.96 -6.64
CA GLN A 394 18.84 10.12 -7.84
C GLN A 394 19.10 10.90 -9.14
N LYS A 395 19.51 12.17 -9.05
CA LYS A 395 19.67 13.07 -10.19
C LYS A 395 18.36 13.15 -11.00
N GLN A 396 18.43 12.86 -12.30
CA GLN A 396 17.28 12.85 -13.22
C GLN A 396 16.74 11.43 -13.44
N SER A 397 16.98 10.51 -12.52
CA SER A 397 16.53 9.12 -12.61
C SER A 397 15.68 8.74 -11.42
N HIS A 398 14.83 7.74 -11.58
CA HIS A 398 13.96 7.20 -10.54
C HIS A 398 14.17 5.69 -10.48
N LEU A 399 15.27 5.26 -9.87
CA LEU A 399 15.72 3.87 -9.94
C LEU A 399 14.85 2.92 -9.09
N PHE A 400 14.80 1.65 -9.50
CA PHE A 400 14.31 0.55 -8.66
C PHE A 400 15.35 0.21 -7.56
N GLY A 401 14.88 -0.41 -6.47
CA GLY A 401 15.72 -0.99 -5.44
C GLY A 401 16.47 0.04 -4.61
N LYS A 402 15.76 1.10 -4.20
CA LYS A 402 16.29 2.19 -3.40
C LYS A 402 15.54 2.33 -2.08
N GLN A 403 16.18 3.00 -1.13
CA GLN A 403 15.55 3.45 0.10
C GLN A 403 14.65 4.64 -0.21
N VAL A 404 13.35 4.44 -0.03
CA VAL A 404 12.33 5.44 -0.32
C VAL A 404 11.32 5.52 0.82
N LYS A 405 10.52 6.58 0.83
CA LYS A 405 9.36 6.73 1.72
C LYS A 405 8.26 7.50 1.01
N LEU A 406 7.02 7.31 1.44
CA LEU A 406 5.90 8.11 0.97
C LEU A 406 5.68 9.30 1.89
N ARG A 407 5.47 10.47 1.29
CA ARG A 407 5.28 11.73 2.00
C ARG A 407 3.99 12.38 1.56
N LEU A 408 3.34 13.03 2.49
CA LEU A 408 2.05 13.68 2.32
C LEU A 408 2.19 15.17 2.60
N MET A 409 1.79 15.99 1.62
CA MET A 409 1.70 17.43 1.73
C MET A 409 0.25 17.86 1.89
N ASP A 410 -0.01 18.72 2.87
CA ASP A 410 -1.24 19.50 2.95
C ASP A 410 -1.20 20.63 1.90
N VAL A 411 -2.21 20.68 1.04
CA VAL A 411 -2.24 21.65 -0.08
C VAL A 411 -2.40 23.08 0.41
N GLU A 412 -3.11 23.30 1.52
CA GLU A 412 -3.40 24.61 2.10
C GLU A 412 -2.20 25.11 2.92
N THR A 413 -1.74 24.32 3.89
CA THR A 413 -0.69 24.75 4.83
C THR A 413 0.73 24.54 4.31
N LYS A 414 0.91 23.68 3.30
CA LYS A 414 2.22 23.21 2.79
C LYS A 414 3.02 22.40 3.81
N GLU A 415 2.42 22.00 4.92
CA GLU A 415 3.05 21.08 5.86
C GLU A 415 3.24 19.71 5.20
N ILE A 416 4.40 19.10 5.45
CA ILE A 416 4.77 17.81 4.89
C ILE A 416 5.07 16.86 6.05
N ARG A 417 4.52 15.64 5.97
CA ARG A 417 4.87 14.54 6.88
C ARG A 417 5.12 13.25 6.13
N ASP A 418 5.90 12.37 6.73
CA ASP A 418 6.09 11.00 6.23
C ASP A 418 4.87 10.17 6.65
N ILE A 419 4.31 9.38 5.72
CA ILE A 419 3.17 8.47 5.99
C ILE A 419 3.59 7.00 6.00
N THR A 420 4.84 6.71 5.63
CA THR A 420 5.46 5.39 5.77
C THR A 420 6.84 5.53 6.43
N PRO A 421 7.36 4.47 7.07
CA PRO A 421 8.80 4.33 7.28
C PRO A 421 9.57 4.39 5.96
N VAL A 422 10.90 4.46 6.04
CA VAL A 422 11.76 4.18 4.87
C VAL A 422 11.60 2.71 4.51
N PHE A 423 11.43 2.35 3.25
CA PHE A 423 11.33 0.98 2.77
C PHE A 423 12.10 0.79 1.45
N PHE A 424 12.28 -0.47 1.04
CA PHE A 424 12.90 -0.82 -0.23
C PHE A 424 11.89 -0.73 -1.38
N GLY A 425 12.12 0.22 -2.29
CA GLY A 425 11.19 0.57 -3.37
C GLY A 425 11.81 1.45 -4.45
N GLY A 426 11.05 2.42 -4.94
CA GLY A 426 11.44 3.32 -6.03
C GLY A 426 10.54 3.18 -7.25
N GLN A 427 11.14 2.93 -8.41
CA GLN A 427 10.39 2.60 -9.63
C GLN A 427 9.39 1.47 -9.34
N GLY A 428 8.15 1.64 -9.77
CA GLY A 428 7.06 0.69 -9.56
C GLY A 428 6.25 0.91 -8.28
N THR A 429 6.72 1.74 -7.34
CA THR A 429 6.02 1.95 -6.07
C THR A 429 4.69 2.70 -6.26
N ILE A 430 4.73 3.88 -6.89
CA ILE A 430 3.59 4.77 -7.17
C ILE A 430 3.85 5.61 -8.44
N ASN A 431 4.07 5.00 -9.60
CA ASN A 431 4.25 5.79 -10.84
C ASN A 431 2.96 6.52 -11.30
N VAL A 432 1.82 6.10 -10.75
CA VAL A 432 0.47 6.36 -11.23
C VAL A 432 -0.45 6.74 -10.08
N PRO A 433 -1.58 7.43 -10.36
CA PRO A 433 -2.52 7.85 -9.31
C PRO A 433 -3.02 6.64 -8.50
N SER A 434 -2.66 6.60 -7.21
CA SER A 434 -2.91 5.43 -6.35
C SER A 434 -3.84 5.71 -5.17
N TRP A 435 -4.53 6.85 -5.20
CA TRP A 435 -5.51 7.24 -4.18
C TRP A 435 -6.77 6.40 -4.21
N SER A 436 -7.17 5.92 -3.03
CA SER A 436 -8.54 5.48 -2.79
C SER A 436 -9.54 6.61 -3.08
N PRO A 437 -10.75 6.30 -3.56
CA PRO A 437 -11.74 7.32 -3.97
C PRO A 437 -12.15 8.28 -2.85
N ASP A 438 -12.07 7.83 -1.59
CA ASP A 438 -12.43 8.62 -0.41
C ASP A 438 -11.28 9.47 0.15
N SER A 439 -10.11 9.44 -0.51
CA SER A 439 -8.90 10.18 -0.12
C SER A 439 -8.32 9.79 1.24
N LYS A 440 -8.64 8.60 1.77
CA LYS A 440 -8.13 8.16 3.10
C LYS A 440 -6.95 7.21 3.02
N LYS A 441 -6.82 6.50 1.90
CA LYS A 441 -5.75 5.52 1.68
C LYS A 441 -5.03 5.71 0.36
N LEU A 442 -3.79 5.26 0.31
CA LEU A 442 -3.00 5.10 -0.91
C LEU A 442 -2.67 3.62 -1.11
N ALA A 443 -2.73 3.15 -2.35
CA ALA A 443 -2.09 1.90 -2.74
C ALA A 443 -0.63 2.17 -3.12
N PHE A 444 0.26 1.23 -2.82
CA PHE A 444 1.67 1.30 -3.23
C PHE A 444 2.27 -0.11 -3.28
N VAL A 445 3.45 -0.24 -3.89
CA VAL A 445 4.21 -1.49 -3.89
C VAL A 445 5.55 -1.29 -3.18
N SER A 446 5.87 -2.17 -2.24
CA SER A 446 7.22 -2.33 -1.70
C SER A 446 7.78 -3.70 -2.10
N TYR A 447 9.10 -3.87 -1.96
CA TYR A 447 9.78 -5.05 -2.51
C TYR A 447 10.73 -5.70 -1.51
N SER A 448 10.97 -6.99 -1.70
CA SER A 448 12.15 -7.70 -1.18
C SER A 448 12.93 -8.34 -2.33
N VAL A 449 14.23 -8.53 -2.11
CA VAL A 449 15.17 -9.19 -3.03
C VAL A 449 15.98 -10.20 -2.23
N ASN A 450 16.26 -11.36 -2.83
CA ASN A 450 17.03 -12.45 -2.21
C ASN A 450 18.38 -12.68 -2.88
#